data_AF-A0A2J8L292-F1
#
_entry.id   AF-A0A2J8L292-F1
#
_cell.length_a   1.000
_cell.length_b   1.000
_cell.length_c   1.000
_cell.angle_alpha   90.00
_cell.angle_beta   90.00
_cell.angle_gamma   90.00
#
_symmetry.space_group_name_H-M   'P 1'
#
loop_
_entity.id
_entity.type
_entity.pdbx_description
1 polymer ?
#
loop_
_entity_poly.entity_id
_entity_poly.type
_entity_poly.pdbx_seq_one_letter_code
_entity_poly.pdbx_strand_id
1 'polypeptide(L)'
;MGDQPNLPYVLAFLYEAMRFSSFVPVTIPHATTANTSVLGYHIPKDTVVFVNQWSVNHDPVKWPNPENFDPARFLDKDGFINKDLTSRVMIFSVGKRRCIGEELSKMQLFLFISILAHQCNFRANPNEPAKMNFSYGLTIKPKSFKVNVTLRESMELLDSAVQKLQAKETCQ
;
A
#
# COMPACT_ATOMS: atom_id res chain seq x y z
N MET A 1 15.92 0.66 8.21
CA MET A 1 15.22 -0.59 7.83
C MET A 1 15.34 -1.71 8.87
N GLY A 2 16.28 -1.63 9.82
CA GLY A 2 16.47 -2.67 10.85
C GLY A 2 15.26 -2.92 11.76
N ASP A 3 14.39 -1.93 11.95
CA ASP A 3 13.20 -2.05 12.80
C ASP A 3 12.00 -2.72 12.09
N GLN A 4 12.03 -2.82 10.76
CA GLN A 4 10.94 -3.39 9.97
C GLN A 4 10.45 -4.77 10.44
N PRO A 5 11.32 -5.78 10.71
CA PRO A 5 10.87 -7.06 11.24
C PRO A 5 10.21 -6.98 12.64
N ASN A 6 10.49 -5.91 13.40
CA ASN A 6 9.98 -5.70 14.75
C ASN A 6 8.72 -4.82 14.79
N LEU A 7 8.21 -4.38 13.63
CA LEU A 7 7.03 -3.52 13.50
C LEU A 7 5.92 -4.22 12.70
N PRO A 8 5.42 -5.39 13.17
CA PRO A 8 4.44 -6.17 12.44
C PRO A 8 3.15 -5.39 12.20
N TYR A 9 2.66 -4.62 13.17
CA TYR A 9 1.42 -3.86 12.98
C TYR A 9 1.53 -2.77 11.89
N VAL A 10 2.71 -2.15 11.74
CA VAL A 10 2.96 -1.15 10.68
C VAL A 10 2.91 -1.81 9.30
N LEU A 11 3.53 -2.99 9.17
CA LEU A 11 3.47 -3.77 7.93
C LEU A 11 2.03 -4.23 7.63
N ALA A 12 1.32 -4.72 8.64
CA ALA A 12 -0.07 -5.14 8.52
C ALA A 12 -0.97 -3.99 8.05
N PHE A 13 -0.80 -2.80 8.62
CA PHE A 13 -1.48 -1.59 8.18
C PHE A 13 -1.16 -1.25 6.71
N LEU A 14 0.11 -1.33 6.30
CA LEU A 14 0.49 -1.06 4.91
C LEU A 14 -0.17 -2.04 3.93
N TYR A 15 -0.15 -3.33 4.24
CA TYR A 15 -0.78 -4.35 3.39
C TYR A 15 -2.30 -4.20 3.34
N GLU A 16 -2.95 -3.88 4.47
CA GLU A 16 -4.39 -3.60 4.47
C GLU A 16 -4.72 -2.31 3.71
N ALA A 17 -3.91 -1.26 3.84
CA ALA A 17 -4.08 -0.04 3.05
C ALA A 17 -3.95 -0.32 1.55
N MET A 18 -2.97 -1.13 1.14
CA MET A 18 -2.82 -1.54 -0.26
C MET A 18 -4.00 -2.39 -0.75
N ARG A 19 -4.46 -3.36 0.04
CA ARG A 19 -5.60 -4.24 -0.30
C ARG A 19 -6.90 -3.44 -0.38
N PHE A 20 -7.28 -2.80 0.73
CA PHE A 20 -8.54 -2.08 0.88
C PHE A 20 -8.68 -0.93 -0.12
N SER A 21 -7.64 -0.08 -0.24
CA SER A 21 -7.72 1.03 -1.20
C SER A 21 -7.68 0.52 -2.64
N SER A 22 -6.90 -0.54 -2.90
CA SER A 22 -6.57 -1.01 -4.25
C SER A 22 -6.32 0.17 -5.19
N PHE A 23 -5.50 1.14 -4.74
CA PHE A 23 -5.39 2.44 -5.39
C PHE A 23 -4.90 2.39 -6.84
N VAL A 24 -4.42 1.24 -7.32
CA VAL A 24 -4.31 0.89 -8.74
C VAL A 24 -5.29 -0.26 -9.03
N PRO A 25 -6.58 0.02 -9.27
CA PRO A 25 -7.62 -1.02 -9.24
C PRO A 25 -7.58 -1.92 -10.48
N VAL A 26 -7.19 -1.35 -11.62
CA VAL A 26 -6.95 -2.05 -12.89
C VAL A 26 -5.54 -1.68 -13.35
N THR A 27 -4.78 -2.67 -13.83
CA THR A 27 -3.43 -2.42 -14.33
C THR A 27 -3.43 -1.52 -15.56
N ILE A 28 -2.26 -1.03 -15.97
CA ILE A 28 -2.09 -0.52 -17.34
C ILE A 28 -2.59 -1.59 -18.31
N PRO A 29 -3.40 -1.24 -19.32
CA PRO A 29 -3.94 -2.21 -20.27
C PRO A 29 -2.85 -3.09 -20.90
N HIS A 30 -3.11 -4.40 -20.93
CA HIS A 30 -2.27 -5.38 -21.61
C HIS A 30 -2.79 -5.63 -23.03
N ALA A 31 -1.97 -6.28 -23.86
CA ALA A 31 -2.39 -6.85 -25.13
C ALA A 31 -1.79 -8.25 -25.30
N THR A 32 -2.54 -9.18 -25.90
CA THR A 32 -2.07 -10.54 -26.20
C THR A 32 -1.05 -10.52 -27.34
N THR A 33 0.08 -11.23 -27.19
CA THR A 33 1.12 -11.29 -28.24
C THR A 33 0.89 -12.41 -29.25
N ALA A 34 -0.01 -13.35 -28.93
CA ALA A 34 -0.45 -14.45 -29.77
C ALA A 34 -1.86 -14.89 -29.35
N ASN A 35 -2.52 -15.70 -30.17
CA ASN A 35 -3.75 -16.37 -29.80
C ASN A 35 -3.52 -17.20 -28.52
N THR A 36 -4.44 -17.11 -27.56
CA THR A 36 -4.33 -17.81 -26.28
C THR A 36 -5.71 -18.23 -25.76
N SER A 37 -5.76 -18.84 -24.58
CA SER A 37 -7.01 -19.07 -23.86
C SER A 37 -6.86 -18.86 -22.36
N VAL A 38 -7.93 -18.42 -21.71
CA VAL A 38 -8.01 -18.26 -20.25
C VAL A 38 -9.35 -18.79 -19.79
N LEU A 39 -9.35 -19.68 -18.78
CA LEU A 39 -10.55 -20.33 -18.24
C LEU A 39 -11.43 -20.99 -19.32
N GLY A 40 -10.81 -21.56 -20.36
CA GLY A 40 -11.49 -22.21 -21.48
C GLY A 40 -11.95 -21.27 -22.61
N TYR A 41 -11.86 -19.95 -22.44
CA TYR A 41 -12.23 -18.98 -23.47
C TYR A 41 -11.06 -18.68 -24.40
N HIS A 42 -11.29 -18.75 -25.71
CA HIS A 42 -10.31 -18.34 -26.72
C HIS A 42 -10.17 -16.82 -26.78
N ILE A 43 -8.94 -16.32 -26.77
CA ILE A 43 -8.59 -14.90 -26.84
C ILE A 43 -7.66 -14.69 -28.05
N PRO A 44 -8.11 -14.00 -29.10
CA PRO A 44 -7.29 -13.72 -30.27
C PRO A 44 -6.05 -12.89 -29.94
N LYS A 45 -5.02 -12.99 -30.80
CA LYS A 45 -3.85 -12.12 -30.80
C LYS A 45 -4.25 -10.64 -30.89
N ASP A 46 -3.44 -9.76 -30.30
CA ASP A 46 -3.59 -8.31 -30.29
C ASP A 46 -4.87 -7.81 -29.58
N THR A 47 -5.55 -8.69 -28.82
CA THR A 47 -6.71 -8.32 -28.00
C THR A 47 -6.26 -7.52 -26.78
N VAL A 48 -6.91 -6.38 -26.53
CA VAL A 48 -6.71 -5.58 -25.30
C VAL A 48 -7.28 -6.32 -24.09
N VAL A 49 -6.50 -6.40 -23.02
CA VAL A 49 -6.86 -7.11 -21.79
C VAL A 49 -6.70 -6.20 -20.58
N PHE A 50 -7.71 -6.17 -19.73
CA PHE A 50 -7.66 -5.50 -18.43
C PHE A 50 -7.50 -6.52 -17.30
N VAL A 51 -6.58 -6.26 -16.38
CA VAL A 51 -6.38 -7.07 -15.17
C VAL A 51 -6.99 -6.33 -13.98
N ASN A 52 -8.07 -6.86 -13.43
CA ASN A 52 -8.79 -6.27 -12.32
C ASN A 52 -8.19 -6.69 -10.97
N GLN A 53 -7.29 -5.87 -10.44
CA GLN A 53 -6.62 -6.09 -9.15
C GLN A 53 -7.58 -5.88 -7.98
N TRP A 54 -8.51 -4.93 -8.08
CA TRP A 54 -9.52 -4.67 -7.04
C TRP A 54 -10.36 -5.91 -6.76
N SER A 55 -10.80 -6.62 -7.80
CA SER A 55 -11.55 -7.87 -7.65
C SER A 55 -10.75 -8.96 -6.94
N VAL A 56 -9.42 -9.03 -7.12
CA VAL A 56 -8.58 -9.99 -6.37
C VAL A 56 -8.53 -9.64 -4.89
N ASN A 57 -8.47 -8.34 -4.57
CA ASN A 57 -8.32 -7.79 -3.22
C ASN A 57 -9.65 -7.66 -2.45
N HIS A 58 -10.79 -7.78 -3.13
CA HIS A 58 -12.14 -7.67 -2.56
C HIS A 58 -13.01 -8.91 -2.79
N ASP A 59 -12.45 -9.96 -3.39
CA ASP A 59 -13.10 -11.28 -3.50
C ASP A 59 -13.44 -11.82 -2.10
N PRO A 60 -14.74 -11.95 -1.74
CA PRO A 60 -15.16 -12.35 -0.40
C PRO A 60 -14.82 -13.80 -0.06
N VAL A 61 -14.53 -14.64 -1.06
CA VAL A 61 -14.05 -16.02 -0.83
C VAL A 61 -12.61 -16.01 -0.31
N LYS A 62 -11.81 -15.03 -0.73
CA LYS A 62 -10.41 -14.86 -0.31
C LYS A 62 -10.26 -13.93 0.90
N TRP A 63 -11.07 -12.88 0.96
CA TRP A 63 -10.99 -11.81 1.95
C TRP A 63 -12.31 -11.67 2.71
N PRO A 64 -12.44 -12.26 3.91
CA PRO A 64 -13.63 -12.09 4.75
C PRO A 64 -13.86 -10.61 5.08
N ASN A 65 -15.10 -10.12 5.00
CA ASN A 65 -15.42 -8.70 5.20
C ASN A 65 -14.52 -7.76 4.35
N PRO A 66 -14.58 -7.86 3.01
CA PRO A 66 -13.62 -7.20 2.13
C PRO A 66 -13.67 -5.66 2.22
N GLU A 67 -14.84 -5.11 2.56
CA GLU A 67 -15.08 -3.67 2.72
C GLU A 67 -14.72 -3.12 4.11
N ASN A 68 -14.26 -3.97 5.03
CA ASN A 68 -13.77 -3.53 6.33
C ASN A 68 -12.26 -3.31 6.26
N PHE A 69 -11.82 -2.13 6.71
CA PHE A 69 -10.40 -1.83 6.92
C PHE A 69 -9.93 -2.46 8.24
N ASP A 70 -9.23 -3.58 8.14
CA ASP A 70 -8.74 -4.33 9.30
C ASP A 70 -7.27 -4.74 9.13
N PRO A 71 -6.32 -3.98 9.70
CA PRO A 71 -4.90 -4.34 9.69
C PRO A 71 -4.62 -5.71 10.33
N ALA A 72 -5.36 -6.09 11.38
CA ALA A 72 -5.10 -7.32 12.12
C ALA A 72 -5.28 -8.58 11.24
N ARG A 73 -5.98 -8.45 10.11
CA ARG A 73 -6.09 -9.46 9.06
C ARG A 73 -4.75 -10.07 8.62
N PHE A 74 -3.66 -9.29 8.66
CA PHE A 74 -2.34 -9.75 8.23
C PHE A 74 -1.44 -10.26 9.35
N LEU A 75 -1.96 -10.31 10.59
CA LEU A 75 -1.24 -10.82 11.73
C LEU A 75 -1.57 -12.30 11.96
N ASP A 76 -0.58 -13.08 12.39
CA ASP A 76 -0.80 -14.41 12.92
C ASP A 76 -1.17 -14.38 14.41
N LYS A 77 -1.34 -15.56 15.01
CA LYS A 77 -1.77 -15.70 16.41
C LYS A 77 -0.75 -15.16 17.42
N ASP A 78 0.51 -15.08 17.02
CA ASP A 78 1.61 -14.61 17.85
C ASP A 78 1.90 -13.11 17.62
N GLY A 79 1.13 -12.47 16.72
CA GLY A 79 1.25 -11.05 16.40
C GLY A 79 2.32 -10.73 15.36
N PHE A 80 2.88 -11.73 14.67
CA PHE A 80 3.80 -11.52 13.56
C PHE A 80 3.07 -11.42 12.23
N ILE A 81 3.77 -10.96 11.19
CA ILE A 81 3.21 -10.85 9.85
C ILE A 81 3.07 -12.24 9.21
N ASN A 82 1.86 -12.57 8.80
CA ASN A 82 1.60 -13.73 7.97
C ASN A 82 2.02 -13.45 6.51
N LYS A 83 3.19 -13.98 6.13
CA LYS A 83 3.75 -13.80 4.78
C LYS A 83 2.86 -14.38 3.67
N ASP A 84 2.16 -15.47 3.94
CA ASP A 84 1.28 -16.12 2.97
C ASP A 84 0.03 -15.28 2.66
N LEU A 85 -0.45 -14.48 3.61
CA LEU A 85 -1.54 -13.54 3.39
C LEU A 85 -1.06 -12.27 2.71
N THR A 86 0.07 -11.72 3.15
CA THR A 86 0.61 -10.48 2.55
C THR A 86 0.99 -10.65 1.08
N SER A 87 1.47 -11.83 0.67
CA SER A 87 1.78 -12.13 -0.74
C SER A 87 0.54 -12.31 -1.64
N ARG A 88 -0.68 -12.36 -1.08
CA ARG A 88 -1.94 -12.47 -1.84
C ARG A 88 -2.51 -11.13 -2.27
N VAL A 89 -2.02 -10.03 -1.71
CA VAL A 89 -2.45 -8.68 -2.10
C VAL A 89 -1.89 -8.37 -3.48
N MET A 90 -2.77 -8.07 -4.43
CA MET A 90 -2.39 -7.73 -5.80
C MET A 90 -2.51 -6.22 -5.99
N ILE A 91 -1.37 -5.52 -6.00
CA ILE A 91 -1.34 -4.06 -6.27
C ILE A 91 -0.21 -3.67 -7.22
N PHE A 92 0.84 -4.49 -7.29
CA PHE A 92 2.01 -4.30 -8.15
C PHE A 92 1.97 -5.14 -9.43
N SER A 93 0.80 -5.71 -9.79
CA SER A 93 0.63 -6.69 -10.86
C SER A 93 1.54 -7.92 -10.69
N VAL A 94 1.59 -8.80 -11.70
CA VAL A 94 2.42 -10.00 -11.74
C VAL A 94 2.96 -10.25 -13.16
N GLY A 95 3.91 -11.17 -13.28
CA GLY A 95 4.47 -11.56 -14.58
C GLY A 95 5.39 -10.52 -15.21
N LYS A 96 5.48 -10.53 -16.55
CA LYS A 96 6.48 -9.74 -17.31
C LYS A 96 6.33 -8.22 -17.19
N ARG A 97 5.16 -7.74 -16.79
CA ARG A 97 4.84 -6.31 -16.65
C ARG A 97 4.55 -5.91 -15.19
N ARG A 98 4.97 -6.73 -14.22
CA ARG A 98 4.89 -6.35 -12.80
C ARG A 98 5.71 -5.08 -12.52
N CYS A 99 5.32 -4.34 -11.50
CA CYS A 99 6.02 -3.14 -11.10
C CYS A 99 7.49 -3.44 -10.74
N ILE A 100 8.43 -2.73 -11.37
CA ILE A 100 9.86 -2.84 -11.07
C ILE A 100 10.24 -2.10 -9.77
N GLY A 101 9.40 -1.16 -9.33
CA GLY A 101 9.60 -0.35 -8.14
C GLY A 101 8.90 -0.87 -6.88
N GLU A 102 8.44 -2.13 -6.86
CA GLU A 102 7.70 -2.68 -5.72
C GLU A 102 8.49 -2.59 -4.41
N GLU A 103 9.74 -3.05 -4.40
CA GLU A 103 10.57 -3.08 -3.19
C GLU A 103 10.89 -1.66 -2.70
N LEU A 104 11.25 -0.77 -3.63
CA LEU A 104 11.49 0.65 -3.34
C LEU A 104 10.24 1.32 -2.76
N SER A 105 9.06 1.07 -3.35
CA SER A 105 7.80 1.66 -2.91
C SER A 105 7.44 1.20 -1.50
N LYS A 106 7.60 -0.10 -1.19
CA LYS A 106 7.34 -0.64 0.15
C LYS A 106 8.29 -0.04 1.18
N MET A 107 9.57 0.08 0.87
CA MET A 107 10.56 0.74 1.75
C MET A 107 10.18 2.19 2.02
N GLN A 108 9.86 2.96 0.98
CA GLN A 108 9.50 4.38 1.12
C GLN A 108 8.23 4.55 1.96
N LEU A 109 7.17 3.82 1.64
CA LEU A 109 5.92 3.89 2.38
C LEU A 109 6.10 3.51 3.85
N PHE A 110 6.88 2.47 4.13
CA PHE A 110 7.23 2.06 5.48
C PHE A 110 7.94 3.17 6.24
N LEU A 111 9.00 3.75 5.68
CA LEU A 111 9.74 4.82 6.34
C LEU A 111 8.86 6.05 6.57
N PHE A 112 8.11 6.50 5.56
CA PHE A 112 7.23 7.66 5.69
C PHE A 112 6.18 7.45 6.77
N ILE A 113 5.46 6.32 6.76
CA ILE A 113 4.42 6.10 7.77
C ILE A 113 5.01 5.88 9.16
N SER A 114 6.15 5.19 9.28
CA SER A 114 6.82 4.99 10.56
C SER A 114 7.23 6.31 11.17
N ILE A 115 7.85 7.21 10.40
CA ILE A 115 8.27 8.53 10.89
C ILE A 115 7.04 9.37 11.23
N LEU A 116 6.08 9.48 10.31
CA LEU A 116 4.89 10.32 10.49
C LEU A 116 4.03 9.85 11.66
N ALA A 117 3.78 8.56 11.82
CA ALA A 117 3.00 8.03 12.95
C ALA A 117 3.77 8.10 14.28
N HIS A 118 5.10 7.98 14.23
CA HIS A 118 5.93 8.11 15.43
C HIS A 118 5.99 9.57 15.93
N GLN A 119 6.00 10.55 15.03
CA GLN A 119 6.24 11.96 15.35
C GLN A 119 5.00 12.84 15.36
N CYS A 120 3.95 12.48 14.63
CA CYS A 120 2.78 13.33 14.46
C CYS A 120 1.49 12.64 14.92
N ASN A 121 0.54 13.47 15.35
CA ASN A 121 -0.85 13.10 15.51
C ASN A 121 -1.65 13.64 14.31
N PHE A 122 -2.46 12.78 13.70
CA PHE A 122 -3.34 13.14 12.58
C PHE A 122 -4.79 13.13 13.06
N ARG A 123 -5.52 14.22 12.82
CA ARG A 123 -6.95 14.34 13.11
C ARG A 123 -7.71 14.77 11.86
N ALA A 124 -8.79 14.05 11.55
CA ALA A 124 -9.71 14.45 10.48
C ALA A 124 -10.39 15.77 10.83
N ASN A 125 -10.74 16.57 9.82
CA ASN A 125 -11.55 17.76 10.01
C ASN A 125 -12.98 17.36 10.43
N PRO A 126 -13.46 17.68 11.64
CA PRO A 126 -14.78 17.28 12.11
C PRO A 126 -15.92 17.95 11.36
N ASN A 127 -15.64 19.03 10.63
CA ASN A 127 -16.62 19.77 9.84
C ASN A 127 -16.77 19.21 8.41
N GLU A 128 -15.95 18.23 8.01
CA GLU A 128 -16.09 17.53 6.75
C GLU A 128 -16.96 16.28 6.92
N PRO A 129 -17.74 15.90 5.89
CA PRO A 129 -18.55 14.69 5.95
C PRO A 129 -17.66 13.45 6.14
N ALA A 130 -18.16 12.46 6.88
CA ALA A 130 -17.41 11.23 7.18
C ALA A 130 -17.01 10.41 5.95
N LYS A 131 -17.65 10.65 4.79
CA LYS A 131 -17.35 9.97 3.53
C LYS A 131 -16.44 10.82 2.65
N MET A 132 -15.32 10.25 2.23
CA MET A 132 -14.40 10.87 1.29
C MET A 132 -14.79 10.52 -0.15
N ASN A 133 -14.74 11.52 -1.04
CA ASN A 133 -14.93 11.32 -2.47
C ASN A 133 -13.59 11.04 -3.16
N PHE A 134 -13.64 10.34 -4.30
CA PHE A 134 -12.45 9.95 -5.06
C PHE A 134 -12.52 10.41 -6.52
N SER A 135 -11.35 10.55 -7.14
CA SER A 135 -11.17 10.65 -8.58
C SER A 135 -10.59 9.34 -9.08
N TYR A 136 -11.29 8.73 -10.03
CA TYR A 136 -10.93 7.44 -10.62
C TYR A 136 -10.25 7.67 -11.97
N GLY A 137 -9.11 7.02 -12.15
CA GLY A 137 -8.34 6.96 -13.39
C GLY A 137 -7.48 5.69 -13.35
N LEU A 138 -6.23 5.75 -13.83
CA LEU A 138 -5.27 4.66 -13.58
C LEU A 138 -5.08 4.42 -12.08
N THR A 139 -5.10 5.49 -11.29
CA THR A 139 -5.05 5.44 -9.83
C THR A 139 -6.31 6.02 -9.20
N ILE A 140 -6.72 5.50 -8.06
CA ILE A 140 -7.76 6.09 -7.20
C ILE A 140 -7.10 7.14 -6.31
N LYS A 141 -7.44 8.41 -6.53
CA LYS A 141 -6.95 9.52 -5.73
C LYS A 141 -8.07 10.07 -4.86
N PRO A 142 -7.86 10.26 -3.55
CA PRO A 142 -8.74 11.11 -2.75
C PRO A 142 -8.96 12.46 -3.45
N LYS A 143 -10.20 12.95 -3.47
CA LYS A 143 -10.44 14.38 -3.71
C LYS A 143 -9.92 15.19 -2.52
N SER A 144 -9.99 16.52 -2.61
CA SER A 144 -9.60 17.41 -1.52
C SER A 144 -10.19 16.95 -0.18
N PHE A 145 -9.31 16.75 0.80
CA PHE A 145 -9.64 16.45 2.20
C PHE A 145 -8.70 17.24 3.09
N LYS A 146 -9.13 17.58 4.30
CA LYS A 146 -8.29 18.32 5.26
C LYS A 146 -7.94 17.45 6.46
N VAL A 147 -6.67 17.55 6.87
CA VAL A 147 -6.14 16.90 8.06
C VAL A 147 -5.49 17.96 8.95
N ASN A 148 -5.77 17.89 10.25
CA ASN A 148 -5.02 18.63 11.26
C ASN A 148 -3.85 17.75 11.72
N VAL A 149 -2.64 18.31 11.68
CA VAL A 149 -1.41 17.63 12.07
C VAL A 149 -0.79 18.39 13.23
N THR A 150 -0.49 17.69 14.31
CA THR A 150 0.28 18.23 15.43
C THR A 150 1.45 17.32 15.73
N LEU A 151 2.57 17.89 16.17
CA LEU A 151 3.69 17.08 16.68
C LEU A 151 3.27 16.39 17.97
N ARG A 152 3.75 15.16 18.18
CA ARG A 152 3.60 14.42 19.43
C ARG A 152 4.50 15.00 20.52
N GLU A 153 5.75 15.29 20.15
CA GLU A 153 6.81 15.82 21.01
C GLU A 153 7.70 16.79 20.20
N SER A 154 8.71 17.41 20.83
CA SER A 154 9.70 18.24 20.13
C SER A 154 10.52 17.41 19.13
N MET A 155 10.85 18.00 17.97
CA MET A 155 11.67 17.36 16.93
C MET A 155 13.17 17.37 17.24
N GLU A 156 13.59 18.02 18.34
CA GLU A 156 14.99 18.22 18.71
C GLU A 156 15.85 16.95 18.70
N LEU A 157 15.29 15.81 19.13
CA LEU A 157 16.00 14.53 19.14
C LEU A 157 16.26 13.99 17.73
N LEU A 158 15.30 14.15 16.81
CA LEU A 158 15.46 13.78 15.42
C LEU A 158 16.42 14.71 14.70
N ASP A 159 16.30 16.02 14.93
CA ASP A 159 17.21 17.00 14.37
C ASP A 159 18.66 16.72 14.80
N SER A 160 18.86 16.39 16.09
CA SER A 160 20.15 15.98 16.63
C SER A 160 20.67 14.68 16.01
N ALA A 161 19.79 13.71 15.74
CA ALA A 161 20.18 12.44 15.11
C ALA A 161 20.57 12.64 13.63
N VAL A 162 19.81 13.46 12.88
CA VAL A 162 20.10 13.80 11.48
C VAL A 162 21.44 14.51 11.37
N GLN A 163 21.69 15.51 12.23
CA GLN A 163 22.97 16.23 12.26
C GLN A 163 24.15 15.27 12.52
N LYS A 164 24.01 14.32 13.45
CA LYS A 164 25.05 13.31 13.73
C LYS A 164 25.32 12.38 12.54
N LEU A 165 24.30 12.04 11.76
CA LEU A 165 24.45 11.19 10.57
C LEU A 165 25.13 11.95 9.43
N GLN A 166 24.71 13.19 9.18
CA GLN A 166 25.33 14.06 8.17
C GLN A 166 26.80 14.33 8.47
N ALA A 167 27.15 14.57 9.74
CA ALA A 167 28.54 14.75 10.17
C ALA A 167 29.41 13.50 10.00
N LYS A 168 28.82 12.29 10.06
CA LYS A 168 29.53 11.03 9.81
C LYS A 168 29.78 10.79 8.31
N GLU A 169 28.86 11.22 7.45
CA GLU A 169 29.02 11.13 5.99
C GLU A 169 30.04 12.13 5.44
N THR A 170 30.27 13.27 6.11
CA THR A 170 31.29 14.26 5.68
C THR A 170 32.71 13.91 6.10
N CYS A 171 32.89 12.91 6.96
CA CYS A 171 34.19 12.47 7.49
C CYS A 171 34.70 11.18 6.81
N GLN A 172 34.00 10.71 5.76
CA GLN A 172 34.42 9.65 4.84
C GLN A 172 34.76 10.25 3.48
#